data_AF-A0A960SVX5-F1
#
_entry.id   AF-A0A960SVX5-F1
#
_cell.length_a   1.000
_cell.length_b   1.000
_cell.length_c   1.000
_cell.angle_alpha   90.00
_cell.angle_beta   90.00
_cell.angle_gamma   90.00
#
_symmetry.space_group_name_H-M   'P 1'
#
loop_
_entity.id
_entity.type
_entity.pdbx_description
1 polymer ?
#
loop_
_entity_poly.entity_id
_entity_poly.type
_entity_poly.pdbx_seq_one_letter_code
_entity_poly.pdbx_strand_id
1 'polypeptide(L)'
;DRLTATKKVLSQAGPLRLDAASALPLRDEVGTLLIDDIAAQRRRKIQHERDLGVPNNGFGTLPGAAPPADSDKDGMPDTWENATGSDSRRQDHNEPSSRGGFLPVGTGYTRLEEYLHFLAIPHCFVKPGETVGIDLNRYASGFRKPLVWSATRPGAGTLALDPSGTARFTAPADGSGRSGFNFTVTDADGSTWTQPFALLIAR
;
A
#
# COMPACT_ATOMS: atom_id res chain seq x y z
N ASP A 1 7.16 -13.61 17.70
CA ASP A 1 6.51 -13.73 19.03
C ASP A 1 5.08 -13.18 18.94
N ARG A 2 4.24 -13.34 19.98
CA ARG A 2 2.83 -12.89 19.99
C ARG A 2 2.67 -11.36 19.96
N LEU A 3 3.57 -10.64 20.62
CA LEU A 3 3.59 -9.17 20.61
C LEU A 3 3.81 -8.65 19.20
N THR A 4 4.87 -9.13 18.53
CA THR A 4 5.17 -8.77 17.14
C THR A 4 3.99 -9.10 16.21
N ALA A 5 3.35 -10.26 16.38
CA ALA A 5 2.18 -10.63 15.58
C ALA A 5 1.01 -9.65 15.78
N THR A 6 0.75 -9.23 17.02
CA THR A 6 -0.30 -8.25 17.32
C THR A 6 -0.01 -6.90 16.65
N LYS A 7 1.24 -6.44 16.70
CA LYS A 7 1.67 -5.19 16.05
C LYS A 7 1.49 -5.22 14.53
N LYS A 8 1.77 -6.37 13.90
CA LYS A 8 1.53 -6.60 12.47
C LYS A 8 0.04 -6.53 12.15
N VAL A 9 -0.80 -7.25 12.90
CA VAL A 9 -2.26 -7.23 12.72
C VAL A 9 -2.82 -5.81 12.87
N LEU A 10 -2.43 -5.07 13.91
CA LEU A 10 -2.84 -3.68 14.11
C LEU A 10 -2.39 -2.76 12.96
N SER A 11 -1.26 -3.03 12.34
CA SER A 11 -0.76 -2.25 11.20
C SER A 11 -1.52 -2.59 9.91
N GLN A 12 -1.95 -3.84 9.72
CA GLN A 12 -2.58 -4.32 8.49
C GLN A 12 -4.11 -4.39 8.52
N ALA A 13 -4.74 -4.23 9.69
CA ALA A 13 -6.19 -4.33 9.80
C ALA A 13 -6.87 -3.03 9.33
N GLY A 14 -7.84 -3.16 8.42
CA GLY A 14 -8.67 -2.06 7.92
C GLY A 14 -8.01 -0.92 7.12
N PRO A 15 -6.79 -1.02 6.53
CA PRO A 15 -6.30 0.00 5.62
C PRO A 15 -7.18 0.03 4.36
N LEU A 16 -7.61 1.22 3.97
CA LEU A 16 -8.36 1.47 2.73
C LEU A 16 -7.51 2.16 1.67
N ARG A 17 -6.41 2.79 2.08
CA ARG A 17 -5.63 3.71 1.23
C ARG A 17 -4.14 3.38 1.30
N LEU A 18 -3.78 2.24 0.73
CA LEU A 18 -2.40 1.74 0.70
C LEU A 18 -1.49 2.51 -0.26
N ASP A 19 -2.07 3.26 -1.21
CA ASP A 19 -1.35 4.19 -2.06
C ASP A 19 -0.70 5.31 -1.23
N ALA A 20 0.63 5.41 -1.29
CA ALA A 20 1.40 6.44 -0.59
C ALA A 20 1.11 7.85 -1.09
N ALA A 21 0.62 8.01 -2.33
CA ALA A 21 0.23 9.30 -2.87
C ALA A 21 -1.09 9.83 -2.28
N SER A 22 -1.87 8.99 -1.59
CA SER A 22 -3.12 9.42 -0.95
C SER A 22 -2.84 10.39 0.20
N ALA A 23 -3.34 11.62 0.06
CA ALA A 23 -3.35 12.64 1.12
C ALA A 23 -4.32 12.29 2.27
N LEU A 24 -5.24 11.35 2.05
CA LEU A 24 -6.17 10.89 3.07
C LEU A 24 -5.51 9.89 4.03
N PRO A 25 -5.99 9.78 5.28
CA PRO A 25 -5.51 8.79 6.23
C PRO A 25 -5.62 7.35 5.69
N LEU A 26 -4.75 6.47 6.17
CA LEU A 26 -4.70 5.06 5.73
C LEU A 26 -6.06 4.35 5.93
N ARG A 27 -6.79 4.70 6.99
CA ARG A 27 -8.11 4.17 7.34
C ARG A 27 -9.15 5.27 7.23
N ASP A 28 -10.42 4.90 7.11
CA ASP A 28 -11.53 5.83 7.34
C ASP A 28 -11.68 6.14 8.84
N GLU A 29 -12.65 6.99 9.18
CA GLU A 29 -12.89 7.43 10.56
C GLU A 29 -13.28 6.26 11.47
N VAL A 30 -14.12 5.35 10.98
CA VAL A 30 -14.57 4.16 11.71
C VAL A 30 -13.39 3.22 11.97
N GLY A 31 -12.65 2.85 10.92
CA GLY A 31 -11.50 1.96 11.04
C GLY A 31 -10.40 2.55 11.92
N THR A 32 -10.16 3.86 11.83
CA THR A 32 -9.22 4.55 12.73
C THR A 32 -9.65 4.41 14.18
N LEU A 33 -10.90 4.75 14.50
CA LEU A 33 -11.43 4.69 15.86
C LEU A 33 -11.35 3.28 16.46
N LEU A 34 -11.76 2.26 15.69
CA LEU A 34 -11.78 0.87 16.17
C LEU A 34 -10.37 0.32 16.39
N ILE A 35 -9.43 0.60 15.48
CA ILE A 35 -8.05 0.17 15.65
C ILE A 35 -7.38 0.89 16.82
N ASP A 36 -7.66 2.17 17.02
CA ASP A 36 -7.17 2.93 18.17
C ASP A 36 -7.75 2.41 19.50
N ASP A 37 -9.03 2.03 19.53
CA ASP A 37 -9.65 1.39 20.70
C ASP A 37 -8.97 0.05 21.01
N ILE A 38 -8.69 -0.78 20.01
CA ILE A 38 -7.99 -2.07 20.21
C ILE A 38 -6.57 -1.82 20.70
N ALA A 39 -5.83 -0.91 20.07
CA ALA A 39 -4.45 -0.60 20.44
C ALA A 39 -4.34 -0.03 21.87
N ALA A 40 -5.30 0.81 22.28
CA ALA A 40 -5.38 1.37 23.62
C ALA A 40 -6.10 0.46 24.64
N GLN A 41 -6.56 -0.73 24.22
CA GLN A 41 -7.41 -1.63 25.01
C GLN A 41 -8.63 -0.93 25.62
N ARG A 42 -9.22 0.02 24.89
CA ARG A 42 -10.36 0.81 25.32
C ARG A 42 -11.64 0.01 25.13
N ARG A 43 -12.44 -0.09 26.19
CA ARG A 43 -13.77 -0.69 26.11
C ARG A 43 -14.73 0.26 25.40
N ARG A 44 -15.33 -0.19 24.30
CA ARG A 44 -16.51 0.43 23.68
C ARG A 44 -17.60 -0.61 23.50
N LYS A 45 -18.82 -0.28 23.91
CA LYS A 45 -20.02 -1.05 23.55
C LYS A 45 -20.70 -0.29 22.41
N ILE A 46 -20.87 -0.95 21.26
CA ILE A 46 -21.57 -0.39 20.11
C ILE A 46 -22.90 -1.12 20.02
N GLN A 47 -23.99 -0.40 20.21
CA GLN A 47 -25.35 -0.92 19.99
C GLN A 47 -25.92 -0.38 18.68
N HIS A 48 -25.52 0.84 18.31
CA HIS A 48 -25.82 1.50 17.05
C HIS A 48 -24.59 2.22 16.51
N GLU A 49 -24.52 2.43 15.20
CA GLU A 49 -23.39 3.08 14.52
C GLU A 49 -23.15 4.49 15.06
N ARG A 50 -24.24 5.19 15.43
CA ARG A 50 -24.20 6.52 16.06
C ARG A 50 -23.40 6.57 17.37
N ASP A 51 -23.22 5.44 18.06
CA ASP A 51 -22.44 5.34 19.30
C ASP A 51 -20.93 5.58 19.07
N LEU A 52 -20.48 5.52 17.80
CA LEU A 52 -19.10 5.76 17.41
C LEU A 52 -18.71 7.24 17.46
N GLY A 53 -19.69 8.15 17.34
CA GLY A 53 -19.42 9.59 17.29
C GLY A 53 -18.64 10.06 16.05
N VAL A 54 -18.51 9.20 15.03
CA VAL A 54 -17.94 9.58 13.73
C VAL A 54 -19.02 10.23 12.82
N PRO A 55 -18.62 10.97 11.77
CA PRO A 55 -19.56 11.62 10.85
C PRO A 55 -20.56 10.66 10.19
N ASN A 56 -21.55 11.24 9.48
CA ASN A 56 -22.54 10.49 8.71
C ASN A 56 -23.29 9.44 9.57
N ASN A 57 -23.81 9.87 10.72
CA ASN A 57 -24.54 9.02 11.68
C ASN A 57 -23.78 7.75 12.11
N GLY A 58 -22.44 7.80 12.16
CA GLY A 58 -21.63 6.66 12.58
C GLY A 58 -21.00 5.84 11.46
N PHE A 59 -21.30 6.15 10.19
CA PHE A 59 -20.75 5.41 9.05
C PHE A 59 -19.43 5.99 8.51
N GLY A 60 -19.05 7.20 8.94
CA GLY A 60 -17.89 7.90 8.38
C GLY A 60 -18.14 8.41 6.96
N THR A 61 -17.09 8.98 6.36
CA THR A 61 -17.18 9.59 5.03
C THR A 61 -16.22 8.88 4.08
N LEU A 62 -16.76 8.33 3.01
CA LEU A 62 -15.97 7.78 1.91
C LEU A 62 -15.95 8.78 0.76
N PRO A 63 -14.89 9.60 0.62
CA PRO A 63 -14.77 10.50 -0.50
C PRO A 63 -14.66 9.67 -1.78
N GLY A 64 -15.54 9.96 -2.75
CA GLY A 64 -15.41 9.41 -4.09
C GLY A 64 -14.17 9.97 -4.79
N ALA A 65 -13.61 9.18 -5.69
CA ALA A 65 -12.60 9.61 -6.65
C ALA A 65 -13.05 9.20 -8.04
N ALA A 66 -12.55 9.90 -9.07
CA ALA A 66 -12.72 9.43 -10.42
C ALA A 66 -11.99 8.08 -10.56
N PRO A 67 -12.65 7.02 -11.05
CA PRO A 67 -11.96 5.77 -11.30
C PRO A 67 -10.91 5.99 -12.40
N PRO A 68 -9.77 5.27 -12.34
CA PRO A 68 -8.84 5.22 -13.46
C PRO A 68 -9.52 4.80 -14.76
N ALA A 69 -8.98 5.23 -15.90
CA ALA A 69 -9.44 4.76 -17.20
C ALA A 69 -9.15 3.26 -17.34
N ASP A 70 -10.14 2.52 -17.81
CA ASP A 70 -10.12 1.09 -18.11
C ASP A 70 -10.93 0.94 -19.42
N SER A 71 -10.20 0.90 -20.53
CA SER A 71 -10.73 1.06 -21.88
C SER A 71 -11.46 -0.20 -22.37
N ASP A 72 -11.03 -1.37 -21.95
CA ASP A 72 -11.62 -2.67 -22.32
C ASP A 72 -12.55 -3.26 -21.23
N LYS A 73 -12.58 -2.63 -20.04
CA LYS A 73 -13.47 -2.88 -18.90
C LYS A 73 -13.24 -4.22 -18.24
N ASP A 74 -11.97 -4.58 -18.09
CA ASP A 74 -11.56 -5.87 -17.60
C ASP A 74 -11.09 -5.86 -16.13
N GLY A 75 -11.12 -4.67 -15.52
CA GLY A 75 -10.77 -4.45 -14.11
C GLY A 75 -9.31 -4.03 -13.91
N MET A 76 -8.52 -3.93 -14.97
CA MET A 76 -7.18 -3.34 -14.94
C MET A 76 -7.18 -1.93 -15.56
N PRO A 77 -6.55 -0.92 -14.93
CA PRO A 77 -6.44 0.40 -15.55
C PRO A 77 -5.48 0.44 -16.74
N ASP A 78 -5.78 1.27 -17.74
CA ASP A 78 -4.93 1.51 -18.90
C ASP A 78 -3.50 1.90 -18.49
N THR A 79 -3.33 2.69 -17.43
CA THR A 79 -2.01 3.11 -16.94
C THR A 79 -1.21 1.94 -16.37
N TRP A 80 -1.88 0.99 -15.72
CA TRP A 80 -1.27 -0.24 -15.23
C TRP A 80 -0.84 -1.12 -16.39
N GLU A 81 -1.75 -1.36 -17.34
CA GLU A 81 -1.51 -2.23 -18.47
C GLU A 81 -0.38 -1.73 -19.35
N ASN A 82 -0.40 -0.45 -19.72
CA ASN A 82 0.66 0.15 -20.53
C ASN A 82 2.03 0.08 -19.85
N ALA A 83 2.10 0.29 -18.53
CA ALA A 83 3.35 0.19 -17.79
C ALA A 83 3.83 -1.26 -17.64
N THR A 84 2.91 -2.21 -17.57
CA THR A 84 3.21 -3.63 -17.34
C THR A 84 3.37 -4.46 -18.62
N GLY A 85 3.04 -3.90 -19.79
CA GLY A 85 3.11 -4.56 -21.09
C GLY A 85 1.85 -5.35 -21.46
N SER A 86 0.71 -5.03 -20.86
CA SER A 86 -0.61 -5.59 -21.21
C SER A 86 -1.32 -4.70 -22.24
N ASP A 87 -2.43 -5.16 -22.82
CA ASP A 87 -3.14 -4.42 -23.89
C ASP A 87 -4.45 -3.82 -23.38
N SER A 88 -4.43 -2.52 -23.08
CA SER A 88 -5.59 -1.73 -22.61
C SER A 88 -6.84 -1.74 -23.49
N ARG A 89 -6.80 -2.34 -24.69
CA ARG A 89 -7.97 -2.45 -25.57
C ARG A 89 -8.51 -3.87 -25.68
N ARG A 90 -7.93 -4.82 -24.94
CA ARG A 90 -8.24 -6.24 -25.08
C ARG A 90 -8.29 -6.90 -23.72
N GLN A 91 -9.47 -7.43 -23.38
CA GLN A 91 -9.74 -8.10 -22.10
C GLN A 91 -8.82 -9.31 -21.89
N ASP A 92 -7.66 -9.04 -21.32
CA ASP A 92 -6.57 -10.00 -21.18
C ASP A 92 -6.13 -10.18 -19.73
N HIS A 93 -6.94 -9.70 -18.78
CA HIS A 93 -6.83 -9.96 -17.36
C HIS A 93 -6.56 -11.41 -16.99
N ASN A 94 -7.16 -12.38 -17.69
CA ASN A 94 -7.01 -13.82 -17.44
C ASN A 94 -5.75 -14.43 -18.07
N GLU A 95 -5.01 -13.67 -18.88
CA GLU A 95 -3.71 -14.13 -19.38
C GLU A 95 -2.72 -14.30 -18.22
N PRO A 96 -1.74 -15.19 -18.34
CA PRO A 96 -0.73 -15.37 -17.31
C PRO A 96 0.02 -14.07 -17.00
N SER A 97 0.27 -13.81 -15.71
CA SER A 97 1.10 -12.69 -15.25
C SER A 97 2.50 -12.78 -15.87
N SER A 98 3.03 -11.62 -16.29
CA SER A 98 4.34 -11.56 -16.96
C SER A 98 5.52 -11.87 -16.01
N ARG A 99 6.67 -12.23 -16.58
CA ARG A 99 7.91 -12.41 -15.79
C ARG A 99 8.38 -11.09 -15.19
N GLY A 100 8.96 -11.15 -14.00
CA GLY A 100 9.42 -9.95 -13.28
C GLY A 100 8.29 -9.18 -12.59
N GLY A 101 7.12 -9.82 -12.44
CA GLY A 101 5.97 -9.33 -11.72
C GLY A 101 6.15 -9.22 -10.20
N PHE A 102 5.16 -8.65 -9.54
CA PHE A 102 5.09 -8.67 -8.07
C PHE A 102 4.77 -10.06 -7.50
N LEU A 103 4.31 -10.97 -8.37
CA LEU A 103 3.99 -12.35 -8.02
C LEU A 103 5.05 -13.32 -8.60
N PRO A 104 5.27 -14.49 -7.96
CA PRO A 104 6.21 -15.48 -8.47
C PRO A 104 5.80 -16.01 -9.84
N VAL A 105 6.75 -16.11 -10.77
CA VAL A 105 6.51 -16.57 -12.14
C VAL A 105 6.12 -18.05 -12.20
N GLY A 106 5.28 -18.43 -13.17
CA GLY A 106 4.93 -19.84 -13.42
C GLY A 106 4.02 -20.48 -12.37
N THR A 107 3.36 -19.67 -11.55
CA THR A 107 2.45 -20.11 -10.48
C THR A 107 0.98 -20.15 -10.90
N GLY A 108 0.67 -19.72 -12.12
CA GLY A 108 -0.69 -19.70 -12.66
C GLY A 108 -1.47 -18.42 -12.36
N TYR A 109 -0.85 -17.42 -11.70
CA TYR A 109 -1.50 -16.13 -11.51
C TYR A 109 -1.74 -15.41 -12.84
N THR A 110 -2.87 -14.74 -12.89
CA THR A 110 -3.37 -13.91 -13.98
C THR A 110 -2.86 -12.48 -13.85
N ARG A 111 -2.98 -11.68 -14.92
CA ARG A 111 -2.63 -10.25 -14.89
C ARG A 111 -3.46 -9.46 -13.90
N LEU A 112 -4.74 -9.78 -13.75
CA LEU A 112 -5.60 -9.16 -12.76
C LEU A 112 -5.20 -9.52 -11.33
N GLU A 113 -4.81 -10.77 -11.06
CA GLU A 113 -4.32 -11.14 -9.72
C GLU A 113 -3.04 -10.39 -9.35
N GLU A 114 -2.17 -10.11 -10.32
CA GLU A 114 -1.01 -9.25 -10.08
C GLU A 114 -1.41 -7.81 -9.74
N TYR A 115 -2.38 -7.26 -10.45
CA TYR A 115 -2.90 -5.92 -10.16
C TYR A 115 -3.58 -5.85 -8.77
N LEU A 116 -4.41 -6.84 -8.43
CA LEU A 116 -5.03 -6.94 -7.12
C LEU A 116 -3.98 -7.11 -6.01
N HIS A 117 -2.90 -7.85 -6.27
CA HIS A 117 -1.79 -7.93 -5.33
C HIS A 117 -1.11 -6.58 -5.12
N PHE A 118 -0.84 -5.83 -6.19
CA PHE A 118 -0.29 -4.48 -6.11
C PHE A 118 -1.15 -3.56 -5.23
N LEU A 119 -2.47 -3.60 -5.42
CA LEU A 119 -3.41 -2.82 -4.60
C LEU A 119 -3.47 -3.27 -3.14
N ALA A 120 -3.21 -4.55 -2.86
CA ALA A 120 -3.30 -5.15 -1.54
C ALA A 120 -2.08 -4.92 -0.64
N ILE A 121 -0.99 -4.35 -1.17
CA ILE A 121 0.22 -4.02 -0.41
C ILE A 121 0.50 -2.50 -0.47
N PRO A 122 1.35 -1.95 0.42
CA PRO A 122 1.81 -0.57 0.28
C PRO A 122 2.38 -0.32 -1.11
N HIS A 123 1.85 0.68 -1.80
CA HIS A 123 2.22 0.94 -3.19
C HIS A 123 2.21 2.42 -3.53
N CYS A 124 2.73 2.76 -4.71
CA CYS A 124 2.62 4.10 -5.30
C CYS A 124 2.82 4.05 -6.81
N PHE A 125 2.13 4.93 -7.53
CA PHE A 125 2.45 5.26 -8.92
C PHE A 125 3.44 6.43 -8.96
N VAL A 126 4.44 6.37 -9.83
CA VAL A 126 5.46 7.40 -9.97
C VAL A 126 5.74 7.63 -11.45
N LYS A 127 5.88 8.90 -11.85
CA LYS A 127 6.22 9.23 -13.22
C LYS A 127 7.73 9.03 -13.46
N PRO A 128 8.15 8.69 -14.68
CA PRO A 128 9.58 8.60 -15.01
C PRO A 128 10.30 9.91 -14.68
N GLY A 129 11.44 9.83 -14.00
CA GLY A 129 12.25 10.99 -13.60
C GLY A 129 11.77 11.75 -12.35
N GLU A 130 10.58 11.44 -11.83
CA GLU A 130 10.04 12.09 -10.63
C GLU A 130 10.58 11.47 -9.34
N THR A 131 10.55 12.27 -8.26
CA THR A 131 10.85 11.82 -6.91
C THR A 131 9.60 11.81 -6.05
N VAL A 132 9.34 10.69 -5.39
CA VAL A 132 8.23 10.54 -4.44
C VAL A 132 8.76 10.37 -3.01
N GLY A 133 8.15 11.09 -2.06
CA GLY A 133 8.36 10.90 -0.63
C GLY A 133 7.29 9.98 -0.05
N ILE A 134 7.71 8.90 0.60
CA ILE A 134 6.86 7.84 1.14
C ILE A 134 7.04 7.82 2.66
N ASP A 135 5.98 8.15 3.39
CA ASP A 135 5.98 8.03 4.85
C ASP A 135 5.69 6.58 5.27
N LEU A 136 6.74 5.85 5.68
CA LEU A 136 6.62 4.45 6.08
C LEU A 136 5.90 4.27 7.42
N ASN A 137 5.81 5.33 8.25
CA ASN A 137 5.08 5.26 9.53
C ASN A 137 3.61 4.90 9.31
N ARG A 138 3.04 5.26 8.15
CA ARG A 138 1.67 4.91 7.75
C ARG A 138 1.43 3.40 7.83
N TYR A 139 2.42 2.59 7.46
CA TYR A 139 2.28 1.14 7.31
C TYR A 139 2.80 0.33 8.51
N ALA A 140 3.09 1.01 9.63
CA ALA A 140 3.58 0.39 10.86
C ALA A 140 2.89 0.96 12.11
N SER A 141 1.61 1.37 12.00
CA SER A 141 0.89 2.04 13.10
C SER A 141 0.78 1.21 14.39
N GLY A 142 0.93 -0.11 14.32
CA GLY A 142 0.95 -0.99 15.49
C GLY A 142 2.27 -1.03 16.25
N PHE A 143 3.36 -0.46 15.72
CA PHE A 143 4.70 -0.56 16.32
C PHE A 143 4.98 0.60 17.29
N ARG A 144 5.75 0.31 18.36
CA ARG A 144 5.98 1.24 19.47
C ARG A 144 7.19 2.14 19.22
N LYS A 145 6.98 3.47 19.23
CA LYS A 145 8.05 4.45 19.11
C LYS A 145 9.08 4.38 20.26
N PRO A 146 10.36 4.74 20.03
CA PRO A 146 10.94 5.15 18.74
C PRO A 146 11.03 4.00 17.74
N LEU A 147 10.91 4.33 16.45
CA LEU A 147 11.03 3.38 15.35
C LEU A 147 12.38 3.59 14.66
N VAL A 148 13.03 2.47 14.33
CA VAL A 148 14.24 2.42 13.52
C VAL A 148 13.89 1.77 12.19
N TRP A 149 14.31 2.40 11.11
CA TRP A 149 13.97 1.98 9.75
C TRP A 149 15.20 1.54 8.99
N SER A 150 15.03 0.50 8.17
CA SER A 150 15.97 0.15 7.11
C SER A 150 15.20 -0.20 5.85
N ALA A 151 15.84 -0.03 4.69
CA ALA A 151 15.24 -0.41 3.42
C ALA A 151 16.30 -1.02 2.50
N THR A 152 15.89 -2.03 1.74
CA THR A 152 16.73 -2.70 0.74
C THR A 152 16.00 -2.70 -0.60
N ARG A 153 16.74 -2.43 -1.67
CA ARG A 153 16.18 -2.33 -3.01
C ARG A 153 16.94 -3.20 -4.00
N PRO A 154 16.28 -4.16 -4.67
CA PRO A 154 16.93 -5.06 -5.62
C PRO A 154 16.99 -4.55 -7.07
N GLY A 155 16.67 -3.28 -7.37
CA GLY A 155 16.52 -2.77 -8.76
C GLY A 155 17.13 -1.38 -9.06
N ALA A 156 16.95 -0.89 -10.29
CA ALA A 156 17.54 0.35 -10.85
C ALA A 156 16.77 1.63 -10.47
N GLY A 157 17.45 2.71 -10.08
CA GLY A 157 16.86 3.92 -9.45
C GLY A 157 17.41 4.15 -8.04
N THR A 158 17.16 5.32 -7.44
CA THR A 158 17.76 5.68 -6.13
C THR A 158 16.71 5.69 -5.02
N LEU A 159 17.07 5.08 -3.88
CA LEU A 159 16.26 5.10 -2.66
C LEU A 159 17.10 5.70 -1.53
N ALA A 160 16.61 6.78 -0.92
CA ALA A 160 17.19 7.38 0.26
C ALA A 160 16.18 7.30 1.41
N LEU A 161 16.59 6.76 2.56
CA LEU A 161 15.73 6.63 3.74
C LEU A 161 16.21 7.59 4.83
N ASP A 162 15.30 8.43 5.30
CA ASP A 162 15.54 9.32 6.43
C ASP A 162 15.19 8.63 7.77
N PRO A 163 15.89 8.93 8.89
CA PRO A 163 15.58 8.37 10.20
C PRO A 163 14.15 8.62 10.69
N SER A 164 13.44 9.64 10.18
CA SER A 164 12.01 9.86 10.45
C SER A 164 11.09 8.77 9.90
N GLY A 165 11.59 7.89 9.03
CA GLY A 165 10.79 6.91 8.31
C GLY A 165 10.28 7.39 6.95
N THR A 166 10.78 8.52 6.44
CA THR A 166 10.46 8.99 5.09
C THR A 166 11.44 8.39 4.08
N ALA A 167 10.94 7.52 3.21
CA ALA A 167 11.69 6.99 2.08
C ALA A 167 11.49 7.88 0.84
N ARG A 168 12.57 8.34 0.22
CA ARG A 168 12.57 9.11 -1.03
C ARG A 168 13.03 8.22 -2.16
N PHE A 169 12.12 7.95 -3.09
CA PHE A 169 12.41 7.17 -4.29
C PHE A 169 12.43 8.09 -5.52
N THR A 170 13.48 7.99 -6.34
CA THR A 170 13.56 8.68 -7.64
C THR A 170 13.51 7.65 -8.77
N ALA A 171 12.49 7.78 -9.63
CA ALA A 171 12.32 6.91 -10.78
C ALA A 171 13.37 7.23 -11.86
N PRO A 172 13.93 6.23 -12.57
CA PRO A 172 14.72 6.48 -13.78
C PRO A 172 13.93 7.30 -14.80
N ALA A 173 14.58 8.24 -15.48
CA ALA A 173 13.95 9.17 -16.42
C ALA A 173 13.31 8.46 -17.63
N ASP A 174 13.90 7.34 -18.04
CA ASP A 174 13.46 6.45 -19.12
C ASP A 174 12.76 5.18 -18.59
N GLY A 175 12.51 5.11 -17.28
CA GLY A 175 11.90 3.95 -16.64
C GLY A 175 10.44 3.74 -17.01
N SER A 176 10.01 2.48 -17.03
CA SER A 176 8.61 2.07 -17.11
C SER A 176 8.43 0.73 -16.41
N GLY A 177 7.25 0.52 -15.83
CA GLY A 177 6.83 -0.75 -15.27
C GLY A 177 7.19 -0.94 -13.79
N ARG A 178 7.34 -2.21 -13.42
CA ARG A 178 7.36 -2.64 -12.02
C ARG A 178 8.66 -2.28 -11.34
N SER A 179 8.54 -1.81 -10.11
CA SER A 179 9.65 -1.51 -9.23
C SER A 179 9.24 -1.69 -7.78
N GLY A 180 10.18 -1.58 -6.84
CA GLY A 180 9.85 -1.70 -5.44
C GLY A 180 11.08 -1.74 -4.56
N PHE A 181 10.83 -1.86 -3.26
CA PHE A 181 11.84 -2.08 -2.24
C PHE A 181 11.21 -2.81 -1.06
N ASN A 182 12.03 -3.41 -0.22
CA ASN A 182 11.60 -3.91 1.07
C ASN A 182 11.99 -2.90 2.14
N PHE A 183 11.11 -2.65 3.10
CA PHE A 183 11.43 -1.86 4.27
C PHE A 183 11.22 -2.68 5.53
N THR A 184 12.05 -2.42 6.53
CA THR A 184 11.98 -3.05 7.84
C THR A 184 11.79 -1.99 8.90
N VAL A 185 10.81 -2.22 9.77
CA VAL A 185 10.64 -1.48 11.02
C VAL A 185 11.18 -2.31 12.16
N THR A 186 11.91 -1.66 13.07
CA THR A 186 12.25 -2.20 14.39
C THR A 186 11.83 -1.19 15.44
N ASP A 187 11.14 -1.64 16.46
CA ASP A 187 10.55 -0.76 17.47
C ASP A 187 11.25 -0.84 18.83
N ALA A 188 10.79 -0.05 19.79
CA ALA A 188 11.40 0.06 21.12
C ALA A 188 11.44 -1.27 21.91
N ASP A 189 10.53 -2.20 21.60
CA ASP A 189 10.47 -3.51 22.25
C ASP A 189 11.31 -4.56 21.48
N GLY A 190 12.05 -4.15 20.44
CA GLY A 190 12.83 -5.02 19.57
C GLY A 190 11.99 -5.83 18.58
N SER A 191 10.69 -5.52 18.44
CA SER A 191 9.82 -6.18 17.46
C SER A 191 10.20 -5.73 16.06
N THR A 192 10.41 -6.67 15.14
CA THR A 192 10.83 -6.37 13.78
C THR A 192 9.87 -6.91 12.73
N TRP A 193 9.75 -6.18 11.62
CA TRP A 193 8.93 -6.61 10.49
C TRP A 193 9.40 -6.00 9.17
N THR A 194 9.66 -6.88 8.20
CA THR A 194 9.94 -6.52 6.82
C THR A 194 8.68 -6.64 5.97
N GLN A 195 8.45 -5.65 5.11
CA GLN A 195 7.33 -5.57 4.18
C GLN A 195 7.82 -5.18 2.79
N PRO A 196 7.16 -5.66 1.72
CA PRO A 196 7.34 -5.11 0.40
C PRO A 196 6.64 -3.74 0.28
N PHE A 197 7.23 -2.86 -0.51
CA PHE A 197 6.61 -1.66 -1.04
C PHE A 197 6.68 -1.71 -2.56
N ALA A 198 5.54 -1.72 -3.23
CA ALA A 198 5.45 -1.78 -4.67
C ALA A 198 5.46 -0.39 -5.30
N LEU A 199 6.12 -0.24 -6.44
CA LEU A 199 6.18 0.98 -7.21
C LEU A 199 5.84 0.66 -8.65
N LEU A 200 4.95 1.43 -9.26
CA LEU A 200 4.74 1.38 -10.70
C LEU A 200 5.23 2.66 -11.33
N ILE A 201 6.22 2.54 -12.21
CA ILE A 201 6.71 3.67 -13.01
C ILE A 201 5.83 3.75 -14.27
N ALA A 202 4.94 4.74 -14.32
CA ALA A 202 3.95 4.90 -15.39
C ALA A 202 3.85 6.36 -15.81
N ARG A 203 3.54 6.60 -17.09
CA ARG A 203 3.38 7.95 -17.65
C ARG A 203 1.96 8.48 -17.46
#